data_AF-A0A366XYZ1-F1
#
_entry.id   AF-A0A366XYZ1-F1
#
_cell.length_a   1.000
_cell.length_b   1.000
_cell.length_c   1.000
_cell.angle_alpha   90.00
_cell.angle_beta   90.00
_cell.angle_gamma   90.00
#
_symmetry.space_group_name_H-M   'P 1'
#
loop_
_entity.id
_entity.type
_entity.pdbx_description
1 polymer ?
#
loop_
_entity_poly.entity_id
_entity_poly.type
_entity_poly.pdbx_seq_one_letter_code
_entity_poly.pdbx_strand_id
1 'polypeptide(L)'
;MKRTFKKKAVSLSVSLVAAAGLIMPTISYAHEKDDILLVNKDHSLSSEFVPNNLAYPDVPFSSDKEKMQAKAASALEEMFQAAENEGIQLYAVSGYRSYHYQEDLHAYFVDQYGREQANRVSAKAGESEHQTGLIMDVSSPAVNYELIKEFGNTAAGEWLENNAADYGFIIRYPQGKESITNYDYEPWHLRYIGEDHAKEIEVQNITLEEYLSQDSSDNNSSYYIVQPGDTFWEIANSQGVSLDKLLELNSDIAPKRLQVGMKVNLPGSSNGTPNNPDHNGNLDSNVSYTIKPGDTFWGIASQYSGVTVEELENANSSIDPYDLRVGTEIVVPTKTSNDNGSQEELGTASGNVWIHLTPDFKSSSRIGLLYEGEEVKIIGEANNMYKIKDGYVSKYYITK
;
A
#
# COMPACT_ATOMS: atom_id res chain seq x y z
N MET A 1 -8.06 28.49 -81.65
CA MET A 1 -7.27 28.05 -82.81
C MET A 1 -5.79 28.28 -82.49
N LYS A 2 -5.00 27.21 -82.27
CA LYS A 2 -3.51 27.11 -82.30
C LYS A 2 -2.73 28.01 -81.29
N ARG A 3 -1.62 27.61 -80.64
CA ARG A 3 -0.75 26.43 -80.72
C ARG A 3 0.18 26.43 -79.48
N THR A 4 0.55 25.22 -79.07
CA THR A 4 1.57 24.80 -78.11
C THR A 4 2.99 25.23 -78.46
N PHE A 5 3.87 25.34 -77.44
CA PHE A 5 5.27 24.91 -77.56
C PHE A 5 5.79 24.29 -76.24
N LYS A 6 6.16 23.01 -76.32
CA LYS A 6 7.05 22.30 -75.37
C LYS A 6 8.49 22.64 -75.72
N LYS A 7 9.36 22.80 -74.72
CA LYS A 7 10.78 22.43 -74.81
C LYS A 7 11.23 21.76 -73.52
N LYS A 8 11.72 20.52 -73.66
CA LYS A 8 12.53 19.78 -72.69
C LYS A 8 13.96 20.33 -72.73
N ALA A 9 14.62 20.37 -71.58
CA ALA A 9 16.07 20.17 -71.47
C ALA A 9 16.34 19.29 -70.24
N VAL A 10 17.15 18.26 -70.44
CA VAL A 10 17.63 17.29 -69.44
C VAL A 10 19.09 17.64 -69.15
N SER A 11 19.48 17.60 -67.88
CA SER A 11 20.87 17.35 -67.47
C SER A 11 20.89 16.72 -66.07
N LEU A 12 21.44 15.50 -66.00
CA LEU A 12 22.05 14.84 -64.82
C LEU A 12 23.07 15.78 -64.15
N SER A 13 23.51 15.66 -62.90
CA SER A 13 23.31 14.77 -61.74
C SER A 13 24.14 15.39 -60.60
N VAL A 14 23.77 15.18 -59.33
CA VAL A 14 24.65 14.73 -58.23
C VAL A 14 23.81 14.71 -56.94
N SER A 15 23.93 13.58 -56.26
CA SER A 15 23.21 13.16 -55.07
C SER A 15 23.43 14.07 -53.87
N LEU A 16 22.37 14.33 -53.11
CA LEU A 16 22.47 14.45 -51.66
C LEU A 16 21.34 13.64 -51.04
N VAL A 17 21.73 12.60 -50.31
CA VAL A 17 20.86 11.76 -49.49
C VAL A 17 20.33 12.64 -48.37
N ALA A 18 19.04 12.96 -48.40
CA ALA A 18 18.32 13.37 -47.22
C ALA A 18 17.33 12.26 -46.91
N ALA A 19 17.70 11.40 -45.96
CA ALA A 19 16.77 10.50 -45.31
C ALA A 19 15.71 11.39 -44.64
N ALA A 20 14.57 11.56 -45.29
CA ALA A 20 13.37 12.06 -44.65
C ALA A 20 12.98 11.00 -43.62
N GLY A 21 13.42 11.20 -42.38
CA GLY A 21 12.88 10.49 -41.24
C GLY A 21 11.37 10.66 -41.28
N LEU A 22 10.65 9.55 -41.48
CA LEU A 22 9.25 9.48 -41.11
C LEU A 22 9.19 9.88 -39.64
N ILE A 23 8.68 11.07 -39.37
CA ILE A 23 8.20 11.43 -38.05
C ILE A 23 6.98 10.54 -37.84
N MET A 24 7.21 9.36 -37.28
CA MET A 24 6.16 8.61 -36.60
C MET A 24 5.61 9.55 -35.53
N PRO A 25 4.28 9.77 -35.46
CA PRO A 25 3.72 10.45 -34.31
C PRO A 25 4.15 9.67 -33.08
N THR A 26 4.75 10.35 -32.11
CA THR A 26 4.98 9.77 -30.79
C THR A 26 3.61 9.45 -30.23
N ILE A 27 3.24 8.18 -30.30
CA ILE A 27 2.14 7.62 -29.51
C ILE A 27 2.48 7.98 -28.07
N SER A 28 1.64 8.81 -27.46
CA SER A 28 1.64 8.99 -26.01
C SER A 28 1.28 7.62 -25.46
N TYR A 29 2.29 6.86 -25.03
CA TYR A 29 2.05 5.58 -24.38
C TYR A 29 1.18 5.80 -23.15
N ALA A 30 0.36 4.78 -22.89
CA ALA A 30 -0.53 4.58 -21.75
C ALA A 30 0.00 5.16 -20.44
N HIS A 31 -0.92 5.44 -19.51
CA HIS A 31 -0.56 5.58 -18.09
C HIS A 31 0.40 4.45 -17.70
N GLU A 32 1.51 4.74 -17.02
CA GLU A 32 2.42 3.67 -16.61
C GLU A 32 1.73 2.86 -15.51
N LYS A 33 1.83 1.54 -15.56
CA LYS A 33 1.17 0.62 -14.61
C LYS A 33 1.56 0.90 -13.15
N ASP A 34 2.76 1.44 -12.94
CA ASP A 34 3.29 1.88 -11.63
C ASP A 34 2.57 3.11 -11.03
N ASP A 35 1.78 3.84 -11.82
CA ASP A 35 1.01 5.01 -11.36
C ASP A 35 -0.44 4.64 -10.97
N ILE A 36 -0.82 3.36 -11.09
CA ILE A 36 -2.16 2.89 -10.72
C ILE A 36 -2.25 2.69 -9.20
N LEU A 37 -3.06 3.54 -8.57
CA LEU A 37 -3.29 3.51 -7.13
C LEU A 37 -4.14 2.29 -6.72
N LEU A 38 -3.56 1.33 -6.00
CA LEU A 38 -4.31 0.26 -5.34
C LEU A 38 -4.79 0.72 -3.96
N VAL A 39 -6.10 0.64 -3.70
CA VAL A 39 -6.69 0.89 -2.37
C VAL A 39 -7.53 -0.31 -1.99
N ASN A 40 -7.20 -0.94 -0.86
CA ASN A 40 -7.94 -2.08 -0.33
C ASN A 40 -7.64 -2.23 1.16
N LYS A 41 -7.98 -3.39 1.74
CA LYS A 41 -7.77 -3.68 3.17
C LYS A 41 -6.29 -3.70 3.57
N ASP A 42 -5.39 -3.93 2.62
CA ASP A 42 -3.94 -3.97 2.84
C ASP A 42 -3.24 -2.67 2.42
N HIS A 43 -3.92 -1.82 1.63
CA HIS A 43 -3.39 -0.57 1.08
C HIS A 43 -4.36 0.58 1.39
N SER A 44 -4.15 1.26 2.52
CA SER A 44 -5.04 2.33 2.98
C SER A 44 -4.55 3.73 2.62
N LEU A 45 -5.51 4.63 2.41
CA LEU A 45 -5.30 6.06 2.24
C LEU A 45 -5.30 6.81 3.58
N SER A 46 -4.51 7.87 3.64
CA SER A 46 -4.50 8.81 4.76
C SER A 46 -5.84 9.54 4.90
N SER A 47 -6.17 9.96 6.12
CA SER A 47 -7.31 10.87 6.39
C SER A 47 -7.23 12.18 5.62
N GLU A 48 -6.01 12.63 5.32
CA GLU A 48 -5.74 13.88 4.62
C GLU A 48 -5.80 13.74 3.10
N PHE A 49 -5.96 12.50 2.57
CA PHE A 49 -6.00 12.30 1.13
C PHE A 49 -7.33 12.79 0.56
N VAL A 50 -7.23 13.84 -0.27
CA VAL A 50 -8.33 14.40 -1.06
C VAL A 50 -7.83 14.57 -2.50
N PRO A 51 -8.52 14.02 -3.51
CA PRO A 51 -8.14 14.24 -4.91
C PRO A 51 -8.27 15.72 -5.30
N ASN A 52 -7.24 16.26 -5.95
CA ASN A 52 -7.18 17.70 -6.28
C ASN A 52 -8.16 18.13 -7.39
N ASN A 53 -8.69 17.20 -8.20
CA ASN A 53 -9.45 17.47 -9.43
C ASN A 53 -10.79 16.75 -9.48
N LEU A 54 -11.65 16.94 -8.47
CA LEU A 54 -13.00 16.39 -8.45
C LEU A 54 -13.98 17.25 -9.29
N ALA A 55 -14.81 16.58 -10.10
CA ALA A 55 -15.85 17.17 -10.93
C ALA A 55 -17.16 16.37 -10.79
N TYR A 56 -18.28 17.02 -11.10
CA TYR A 56 -19.57 16.33 -11.25
C TYR A 56 -19.68 15.82 -12.69
N PRO A 57 -19.80 14.50 -12.92
CA PRO A 57 -20.06 14.00 -14.26
C PRO A 57 -21.46 14.42 -14.72
N ASP A 58 -21.60 14.71 -16.02
CA ASP A 58 -22.87 15.04 -16.65
C ASP A 58 -23.63 13.78 -17.11
N VAL A 59 -23.96 12.94 -16.14
CA VAL A 59 -24.75 11.72 -16.30
C VAL A 59 -26.02 11.77 -15.45
N PRO A 60 -27.06 10.98 -15.77
CA PRO A 60 -28.20 10.79 -14.87
C PRO A 60 -27.78 10.16 -13.54
N PHE A 61 -28.27 10.73 -12.43
CA PHE A 61 -28.11 10.19 -11.08
C PHE A 61 -29.45 9.68 -10.54
N SER A 62 -29.42 8.61 -9.75
CA SER A 62 -30.60 8.11 -9.03
C SER A 62 -31.03 9.02 -7.88
N SER A 63 -30.09 9.83 -7.37
CA SER A 63 -30.30 10.78 -6.28
C SER A 63 -29.47 12.06 -6.49
N ASP A 64 -28.91 12.64 -5.43
CA ASP A 64 -28.07 13.83 -5.52
C ASP A 64 -26.80 13.55 -6.34
N LYS A 65 -26.34 14.55 -7.11
CA LYS A 65 -25.11 14.41 -7.88
C LYS A 65 -23.92 14.24 -6.93
N GLU A 66 -23.06 13.27 -7.24
CA GLU A 66 -21.80 13.05 -6.54
C GLU A 66 -20.60 13.35 -7.46
N LYS A 67 -19.43 13.58 -6.86
CA LYS A 67 -18.21 13.94 -7.60
C LYS A 67 -17.36 12.71 -7.91
N MET A 68 -16.52 12.80 -8.92
CA MET A 68 -15.40 11.88 -9.16
C MET A 68 -14.24 12.66 -9.79
N GLN A 69 -13.07 12.06 -9.99
CA GLN A 69 -11.97 12.75 -10.66
C GLN A 69 -12.36 13.12 -12.09
N ALA A 70 -11.99 14.32 -12.54
CA ALA A 70 -12.44 14.87 -13.82
C ALA A 70 -12.17 13.97 -15.03
N LYS A 71 -11.01 13.30 -15.08
CA LYS A 71 -10.69 12.36 -16.17
C LYS A 71 -11.62 11.14 -16.18
N ALA A 72 -11.91 10.60 -15.00
CA ALA A 72 -12.85 9.50 -14.86
C ALA A 72 -14.30 9.95 -15.11
N ALA A 73 -14.65 11.19 -14.76
CA ALA A 73 -15.96 11.79 -15.06
C ALA A 73 -16.23 11.85 -16.57
N SER A 74 -15.28 12.37 -17.37
CA SER A 74 -15.42 12.42 -18.82
C SER A 74 -15.55 11.03 -19.45
N ALA A 75 -14.77 10.05 -18.96
CA ALA A 75 -14.90 8.67 -19.43
C ALA A 75 -16.26 8.05 -19.07
N LEU A 76 -16.78 8.37 -17.87
CA LEU A 76 -18.11 7.92 -17.44
C LEU A 76 -19.21 8.50 -18.34
N GLU A 77 -19.12 9.78 -18.69
CA GLU A 77 -20.06 10.45 -19.61
C GLU A 77 -20.08 9.77 -20.99
N GLU A 78 -18.91 9.44 -21.54
CA GLU A 78 -18.79 8.72 -22.82
C GLU A 78 -19.41 7.33 -22.74
N MET A 79 -19.13 6.58 -21.67
CA MET A 79 -19.69 5.25 -21.44
C MET A 79 -21.22 5.30 -21.30
N PHE A 80 -21.76 6.25 -20.54
CA PHE A 80 -23.21 6.40 -20.37
C PHE A 80 -23.90 6.80 -21.68
N GLN A 81 -23.27 7.66 -22.47
CA GLN A 81 -23.80 8.04 -23.78
C GLN A 81 -23.83 6.85 -24.75
N ALA A 82 -22.80 6.00 -24.72
CA ALA A 82 -22.75 4.79 -25.53
C ALA A 82 -23.84 3.78 -25.12
N ALA A 83 -24.00 3.55 -23.81
CA ALA A 83 -25.09 2.73 -23.29
C ALA A 83 -26.46 3.26 -23.75
N GLU A 84 -26.69 4.57 -23.65
CA GLU A 84 -27.95 5.19 -24.08
C GLU A 84 -28.22 5.00 -25.58
N ASN A 85 -27.19 5.10 -26.42
CA ASN A 85 -27.30 4.88 -27.87
C ASN A 85 -27.72 3.44 -28.21
N GLU A 86 -27.47 2.48 -27.32
CA GLU A 86 -27.90 1.09 -27.42
C GLU A 86 -29.21 0.81 -26.67
N GLY A 87 -29.86 1.84 -26.12
CA GLY A 87 -31.10 1.73 -25.36
C GLY A 87 -30.91 1.21 -23.94
N ILE A 88 -29.67 1.20 -23.43
CA ILE A 88 -29.33 0.80 -22.07
C ILE A 88 -29.40 2.03 -21.16
N GLN A 89 -30.12 1.92 -20.05
CA GLN A 89 -30.29 3.00 -19.07
C GLN A 89 -29.40 2.75 -17.86
N LEU A 90 -28.37 3.58 -17.72
CA LEU A 90 -27.48 3.62 -16.56
C LEU A 90 -27.77 4.87 -15.72
N TYR A 91 -27.62 4.74 -14.40
CA TYR A 91 -27.74 5.83 -13.44
C TYR A 91 -26.56 5.76 -12.46
N ALA A 92 -25.89 6.88 -12.24
CA ALA A 92 -24.91 7.02 -11.18
C ALA A 92 -25.60 7.02 -9.81
N VAL A 93 -24.97 6.38 -8.82
CA VAL A 93 -25.51 6.22 -7.46
C VAL A 93 -24.58 6.81 -6.42
N SER A 94 -23.30 6.43 -6.39
CA SER A 94 -22.33 6.97 -5.43
C SER A 94 -20.92 7.09 -6.02
N GLY A 95 -20.30 8.25 -5.83
CA GLY A 95 -18.97 8.59 -6.32
C GLY A 95 -17.99 8.81 -5.17
N TYR A 96 -17.35 9.98 -5.14
CA TYR A 96 -16.33 10.32 -4.15
C TYR A 96 -16.90 10.39 -2.74
N ARG A 97 -16.29 9.63 -1.83
CA ARG A 97 -16.55 9.69 -0.38
C ARG A 97 -15.29 10.08 0.36
N SER A 98 -15.39 11.11 1.20
CA SER A 98 -14.26 11.52 2.06
C SER A 98 -13.94 10.47 3.12
N TYR A 99 -12.72 10.52 3.68
CA TYR A 99 -12.32 9.64 4.77
C TYR A 99 -13.31 9.68 5.95
N HIS A 100 -13.67 10.88 6.43
CA HIS A 100 -14.58 11.06 7.57
C HIS A 100 -15.99 10.56 7.27
N TYR A 101 -16.49 10.77 6.05
CA TYR A 101 -17.77 10.19 5.66
C TYR A 101 -17.74 8.66 5.73
N GLN A 102 -16.63 8.05 5.29
CA GLN A 102 -16.46 6.60 5.36
C GLN A 102 -16.36 6.09 6.81
N GLU A 103 -15.75 6.87 7.70
CA GLU A 103 -15.68 6.60 9.14
C GLU A 103 -17.09 6.54 9.77
N ASP A 104 -17.90 7.58 9.52
CA ASP A 104 -19.29 7.66 10.01
C ASP A 104 -20.14 6.51 9.45
N LEU A 105 -20.01 6.21 8.16
CA LEU A 105 -20.73 5.13 7.52
C LEU A 105 -20.35 3.76 8.10
N HIS A 106 -19.05 3.49 8.27
CA HIS A 106 -18.59 2.24 8.84
C HIS A 106 -19.07 2.09 10.29
N ALA A 107 -19.01 3.16 11.10
CA ALA A 107 -19.54 3.17 12.47
C ALA A 107 -21.04 2.83 12.51
N TYR A 108 -21.83 3.37 11.58
CA TYR A 108 -23.24 3.00 11.42
C TYR A 108 -23.43 1.49 11.16
N PHE A 109 -22.68 0.90 10.22
CA PHE A 109 -22.78 -0.54 9.96
C PHE A 109 -22.32 -1.41 11.14
N VAL A 110 -21.32 -0.97 11.91
CA VAL A 110 -20.88 -1.65 13.13
C VAL A 110 -21.99 -1.64 14.19
N ASP A 111 -22.69 -0.52 14.36
CA ASP A 111 -23.81 -0.40 15.29
C ASP A 111 -24.99 -1.31 14.89
N GLN A 112 -25.30 -1.37 13.59
CA GLN A 112 -26.45 -2.14 13.09
C GLN A 112 -26.20 -3.66 13.01
N TYR A 113 -25.00 -4.09 12.62
CA TYR A 113 -24.74 -5.49 12.27
C TYR A 113 -23.58 -6.13 13.04
N GLY A 114 -22.88 -5.37 13.88
CA GLY A 114 -21.68 -5.82 14.58
C GLY A 114 -20.43 -5.79 13.70
N ARG A 115 -19.26 -5.75 14.35
CA ARG A 115 -17.97 -5.45 13.70
C ARG A 115 -17.56 -6.45 12.62
N GLU A 116 -17.80 -7.74 12.83
CA GLU A 116 -17.42 -8.76 11.85
C GLU A 116 -18.21 -8.61 10.54
N GLN A 117 -19.53 -8.41 10.63
CA GLN A 117 -20.38 -8.23 9.47
C GLN A 117 -20.11 -6.88 8.79
N ALA A 118 -19.92 -5.82 9.56
CA ALA A 118 -19.59 -4.49 9.04
C ALA A 118 -18.30 -4.52 8.18
N ASN A 119 -17.24 -5.20 8.63
CA ASN A 119 -15.98 -5.34 7.88
C ASN A 119 -16.11 -6.14 6.57
N ARG A 120 -17.22 -6.87 6.37
CA ARG A 120 -17.51 -7.59 5.11
C ARG A 120 -18.27 -6.73 4.10
N VAL A 121 -19.12 -5.81 4.57
CA VAL A 121 -20.06 -5.05 3.72
C VAL A 121 -19.72 -3.57 3.60
N SER A 122 -18.81 -3.06 4.44
CA SER A 122 -18.38 -1.67 4.43
C SER A 122 -16.88 -1.58 4.73
N ALA A 123 -16.12 -1.03 3.78
CA ALA A 123 -14.71 -0.72 3.95
C ALA A 123 -14.49 0.21 5.14
N LYS A 124 -13.37 0.10 5.84
CA LYS A 124 -13.00 1.12 6.83
C LYS A 124 -12.57 2.41 6.13
N ALA A 125 -12.56 3.51 6.88
CA ALA A 125 -11.98 4.76 6.40
C ALA A 125 -10.52 4.54 5.97
N GLY A 126 -10.16 5.06 4.79
CA GLY A 126 -8.87 4.82 4.15
C GLY A 126 -8.81 3.55 3.30
N GLU A 127 -9.62 2.52 3.57
CA GLU A 127 -9.65 1.26 2.81
C GLU A 127 -10.67 1.29 1.65
N SER A 128 -11.48 2.35 1.53
CA SER A 128 -12.51 2.51 0.48
C SER A 128 -11.94 3.17 -0.76
N GLU A 129 -12.09 2.52 -1.92
CA GLU A 129 -11.68 3.12 -3.20
C GLU A 129 -12.48 4.38 -3.56
N HIS A 130 -13.67 4.61 -2.98
CA HIS A 130 -14.43 5.85 -3.20
C HIS A 130 -13.64 7.10 -2.79
N GLN A 131 -12.72 7.00 -1.83
CA GLN A 131 -11.87 8.12 -1.44
C GLN A 131 -10.89 8.54 -2.55
N THR A 132 -10.59 7.66 -3.51
CA THR A 132 -9.77 8.00 -4.68
C THR A 132 -10.49 8.95 -5.64
N GLY A 133 -11.83 8.97 -5.62
CA GLY A 133 -12.64 9.60 -6.66
C GLY A 133 -12.51 8.91 -8.03
N LEU A 134 -11.95 7.71 -8.12
CA LEU A 134 -11.87 6.91 -9.35
C LEU A 134 -13.00 5.87 -9.43
N ILE A 135 -13.93 5.89 -8.47
CA ILE A 135 -15.08 4.99 -8.40
C ILE A 135 -16.35 5.73 -8.79
N MET A 136 -17.23 5.01 -9.50
CA MET A 136 -18.65 5.32 -9.53
C MET A 136 -19.45 4.01 -9.35
N ASP A 137 -20.27 3.95 -8.32
CA ASP A 137 -21.34 2.96 -8.22
C ASP A 137 -22.46 3.35 -9.19
N VAL A 138 -22.90 2.39 -10.00
CA VAL A 138 -23.96 2.59 -11.00
C VAL A 138 -25.08 1.58 -10.85
N SER A 139 -26.28 1.94 -11.30
CA SER A 139 -27.42 1.04 -11.30
C SER A 139 -28.33 1.33 -12.49
N SER A 140 -29.52 0.74 -12.51
CA SER A 140 -30.53 0.97 -13.54
C SER A 140 -31.95 0.91 -12.96
N PRO A 141 -32.96 1.42 -13.69
CA PRO A 141 -34.36 1.27 -13.30
C PRO A 141 -34.80 -0.20 -13.13
N ALA A 142 -34.12 -1.15 -13.78
CA ALA A 142 -34.48 -2.58 -13.74
C ALA A 142 -34.35 -3.20 -12.34
N VAL A 143 -33.49 -2.64 -11.50
CA VAL A 143 -33.31 -3.03 -10.09
C VAL A 143 -33.69 -1.90 -9.13
N ASN A 144 -34.60 -1.00 -9.55
CA ASN A 144 -35.05 0.12 -8.74
C ASN A 144 -33.88 0.99 -8.22
N TYR A 145 -32.82 1.14 -9.03
CA TYR A 145 -31.60 1.88 -8.70
C TYR A 145 -30.81 1.32 -7.50
N GLU A 146 -31.11 0.10 -7.05
CA GLU A 146 -30.42 -0.55 -5.93
C GLU A 146 -29.02 -1.06 -6.35
N LEU A 147 -28.10 -1.09 -5.38
CA LEU A 147 -26.75 -1.63 -5.52
C LEU A 147 -26.75 -3.08 -5.01
N ILE A 148 -27.20 -4.00 -5.87
CA ILE A 148 -27.44 -5.41 -5.54
C ILE A 148 -26.85 -6.34 -6.61
N LYS A 149 -26.55 -7.59 -6.25
CA LYS A 149 -25.88 -8.56 -7.15
C LYS A 149 -26.72 -8.85 -8.40
N GLU A 150 -28.04 -8.77 -8.26
CA GLU A 150 -29.01 -8.95 -9.33
C GLU A 150 -28.87 -7.90 -10.44
N PHE A 151 -28.25 -6.74 -10.17
CA PHE A 151 -27.92 -5.75 -11.19
C PHE A 151 -27.11 -6.35 -12.34
N GLY A 152 -26.16 -7.25 -12.03
CA GLY A 152 -25.33 -7.94 -13.03
C GLY A 152 -26.13 -8.80 -14.01
N ASN A 153 -27.32 -9.27 -13.63
CA ASN A 153 -28.21 -10.07 -14.47
C ASN A 153 -29.18 -9.23 -15.31
N THR A 154 -29.07 -7.90 -15.25
CA THR A 154 -29.88 -6.99 -16.08
C THR A 154 -29.18 -6.71 -17.40
N ALA A 155 -29.92 -6.25 -18.40
CA ALA A 155 -29.32 -5.78 -19.66
C ALA A 155 -28.27 -4.68 -19.43
N ALA A 156 -28.44 -3.84 -18.40
CA ALA A 156 -27.47 -2.80 -18.05
C ALA A 156 -26.20 -3.37 -17.41
N GLY A 157 -26.33 -4.33 -16.49
CA GLY A 157 -25.19 -5.03 -15.88
C GLY A 157 -24.39 -5.84 -16.91
N GLU A 158 -25.08 -6.62 -17.74
CA GLU A 158 -24.45 -7.38 -18.84
C GLU A 158 -23.77 -6.43 -19.85
N TRP A 159 -24.38 -5.28 -20.16
CA TRP A 159 -23.75 -4.30 -21.04
C TRP A 159 -22.46 -3.74 -20.42
N LEU A 160 -22.46 -3.40 -19.13
CA LEU A 160 -21.25 -2.94 -18.45
C LEU A 160 -20.15 -3.99 -18.43
N GLU A 161 -20.48 -5.24 -18.13
CA GLU A 161 -19.50 -6.34 -18.10
C GLU A 161 -18.76 -6.51 -19.45
N ASN A 162 -19.43 -6.21 -20.56
CA ASN A 162 -18.87 -6.36 -21.91
C ASN A 162 -18.28 -5.08 -22.52
N ASN A 163 -18.51 -3.90 -21.92
CA ASN A 163 -18.18 -2.61 -22.56
C ASN A 163 -17.46 -1.63 -21.63
N ALA A 164 -17.50 -1.79 -20.30
CA ALA A 164 -16.91 -0.82 -19.38
C ALA A 164 -15.41 -0.59 -19.62
N ALA A 165 -14.69 -1.64 -20.02
CA ALA A 165 -13.26 -1.59 -20.30
C ALA A 165 -12.92 -0.70 -21.51
N ASP A 166 -13.83 -0.58 -22.49
CA ASP A 166 -13.66 0.31 -23.64
C ASP A 166 -13.56 1.79 -23.24
N TYR A 167 -14.07 2.12 -22.06
CA TYR A 167 -14.05 3.47 -21.48
C TYR A 167 -13.10 3.57 -20.28
N GLY A 168 -12.27 2.56 -20.05
CA GLY A 168 -11.27 2.56 -18.99
C GLY A 168 -11.78 2.22 -17.59
N PHE A 169 -12.96 1.59 -17.50
CA PHE A 169 -13.52 1.08 -16.25
C PHE A 169 -13.43 -0.44 -16.18
N ILE A 170 -13.23 -0.96 -14.97
CA ILE A 170 -13.38 -2.39 -14.65
C ILE A 170 -14.51 -2.59 -13.66
N ILE A 171 -15.16 -3.77 -13.71
CA ILE A 171 -15.93 -4.26 -12.57
C ILE A 171 -14.93 -4.63 -11.48
N ARG A 172 -14.83 -3.78 -10.44
CA ARG A 172 -13.72 -3.85 -9.48
C ARG A 172 -13.68 -5.12 -8.66
N TYR A 173 -14.87 -5.65 -8.36
CA TYR A 173 -15.09 -6.85 -7.56
C TYR A 173 -15.89 -7.89 -8.36
N PRO A 174 -15.22 -8.64 -9.26
CA PRO A 174 -15.87 -9.61 -10.12
C PRO A 174 -16.24 -10.91 -9.37
N GLN A 175 -17.22 -11.64 -9.90
CA GLN A 175 -17.70 -12.88 -9.30
C GLN A 175 -16.60 -13.95 -9.25
N GLY A 176 -16.47 -14.64 -8.10
CA GLY A 176 -15.51 -15.73 -7.95
C GLY A 176 -14.08 -15.29 -7.62
N LYS A 177 -13.85 -13.99 -7.43
CA LYS A 177 -12.54 -13.41 -7.05
C LYS A 177 -12.52 -12.87 -5.61
N GLU A 178 -13.50 -13.24 -4.78
CA GLU A 178 -13.68 -12.73 -3.41
C GLU A 178 -12.49 -13.08 -2.50
N SER A 179 -11.82 -14.22 -2.74
CA SER A 179 -10.62 -14.62 -2.00
C SER A 179 -9.38 -13.76 -2.30
N ILE A 180 -9.41 -12.98 -3.38
CA ILE A 180 -8.32 -12.09 -3.80
C ILE A 180 -8.66 -10.66 -3.38
N THR A 181 -9.84 -10.18 -3.73
CA THR A 181 -10.25 -8.79 -3.46
C THR A 181 -10.66 -8.56 -2.01
N ASN A 182 -11.07 -9.62 -1.29
CA ASN A 182 -11.72 -9.57 0.02
C ASN A 182 -13.06 -8.81 0.05
N TYR A 183 -13.72 -8.67 -1.10
CA TYR A 183 -15.06 -8.12 -1.27
C TYR A 183 -15.94 -9.13 -2.01
N ASP A 184 -17.24 -9.10 -1.71
CA ASP A 184 -18.25 -9.85 -2.45
C ASP A 184 -18.32 -9.37 -3.91
N TYR A 185 -18.97 -10.14 -4.80
CA TYR A 185 -19.31 -9.67 -6.14
C TYR A 185 -20.15 -8.39 -6.11
N GLU A 186 -19.67 -7.33 -6.77
CA GLU A 186 -20.33 -6.03 -6.88
C GLU A 186 -20.37 -5.55 -8.35
N PRO A 187 -21.35 -6.00 -9.17
CA PRO A 187 -21.46 -5.61 -10.58
C PRO A 187 -21.71 -4.11 -10.80
N TRP A 188 -22.09 -3.38 -9.76
CA TRP A 188 -22.34 -1.95 -9.81
C TRP A 188 -21.07 -1.11 -9.61
N HIS A 189 -20.00 -1.67 -9.05
CA HIS A 189 -18.85 -0.92 -8.55
C HIS A 189 -17.77 -0.76 -9.63
N LEU A 190 -17.79 0.38 -10.33
CA LEU A 190 -16.90 0.63 -11.45
C LEU A 190 -15.65 1.39 -11.02
N ARG A 191 -14.48 0.84 -11.31
CA ARG A 191 -13.18 1.47 -11.04
C ARG A 191 -12.53 1.95 -12.33
N TYR A 192 -12.28 3.25 -12.42
CA TYR A 192 -11.51 3.85 -13.51
C TYR A 192 -10.01 3.57 -13.33
N ILE A 193 -9.39 3.01 -14.36
CA ILE A 193 -7.95 2.80 -14.48
C ILE A 193 -7.39 3.24 -15.83
N GLY A 194 -8.24 3.70 -16.76
CA GLY A 194 -7.83 4.05 -18.12
C GLY A 194 -7.97 2.86 -19.09
N GLU A 195 -8.22 3.17 -20.36
CA GLU A 195 -8.64 2.19 -21.38
C GLU A 195 -7.67 1.03 -21.56
N ASP A 196 -6.37 1.32 -21.75
CA ASP A 196 -5.38 0.29 -22.05
C ASP A 196 -5.31 -0.77 -20.92
N HIS A 197 -5.28 -0.32 -19.67
CA HIS A 197 -5.25 -1.20 -18.50
C HIS A 197 -6.57 -1.94 -18.30
N ALA A 198 -7.70 -1.26 -18.46
CA ALA A 198 -9.01 -1.89 -18.29
C ALA A 198 -9.23 -3.01 -19.31
N LYS A 199 -8.87 -2.79 -20.57
CA LYS A 199 -8.91 -3.81 -21.64
C LYS A 199 -7.99 -4.98 -21.34
N GLU A 200 -6.80 -4.73 -20.82
CA GLU A 200 -5.87 -5.80 -20.46
C GLU A 200 -6.40 -6.66 -19.31
N ILE A 201 -6.93 -6.03 -18.26
CA ILE A 201 -7.55 -6.72 -17.13
C ILE A 201 -8.75 -7.57 -17.59
N GLU A 202 -9.60 -7.01 -18.45
CA GLU A 202 -10.77 -7.69 -19.01
C GLU A 202 -10.36 -8.92 -19.84
N VAL A 203 -9.43 -8.75 -20.79
CA VAL A 203 -8.95 -9.84 -21.66
C VAL A 203 -8.35 -10.99 -20.85
N GLN A 204 -7.64 -10.67 -19.77
CA GLN A 204 -7.04 -11.67 -18.89
C GLN A 204 -8.03 -12.25 -17.87
N ASN A 205 -9.19 -11.61 -17.67
CA ASN A 205 -10.17 -11.96 -16.64
C ASN A 205 -9.54 -12.03 -15.23
N ILE A 206 -8.85 -10.95 -14.86
CA ILE A 206 -8.11 -10.82 -13.59
C ILE A 206 -8.64 -9.64 -12.77
N THR A 207 -8.22 -9.57 -11.52
CA THR A 207 -8.45 -8.45 -10.62
C THR A 207 -7.37 -7.37 -10.76
N LEU A 208 -7.61 -6.19 -10.19
CA LEU A 208 -6.58 -5.16 -10.11
C LEU A 208 -5.36 -5.62 -9.29
N GLU A 209 -5.59 -6.38 -8.21
CA GLU A 209 -4.53 -7.01 -7.42
C GLU A 209 -3.64 -7.92 -8.26
N GLU A 210 -4.26 -8.85 -9.00
CA GLU A 210 -3.55 -9.76 -9.89
C GLU A 210 -2.81 -8.97 -10.99
N TYR A 211 -3.48 -7.98 -11.59
CA TYR A 211 -2.89 -7.15 -12.64
C TYR A 211 -1.59 -6.47 -12.18
N LEU A 212 -1.63 -5.76 -11.07
CA LEU A 212 -0.48 -5.05 -10.53
C LEU A 212 0.64 -6.00 -10.06
N SER A 213 0.32 -7.26 -9.77
CA SER A 213 1.32 -8.27 -9.43
C SER A 213 2.10 -8.84 -10.64
N GLN A 214 1.56 -8.74 -11.87
CA GLN A 214 2.13 -9.40 -13.06
C GLN A 214 3.43 -8.79 -13.61
N ASP A 215 3.72 -7.52 -13.32
CA ASP A 215 4.95 -6.87 -13.80
C ASP A 215 6.17 -7.13 -12.90
N SER A 216 5.95 -7.86 -11.80
CA SER A 216 7.01 -8.29 -10.89
C SER A 216 7.88 -9.44 -11.45
N SER A 217 7.62 -9.91 -12.68
CA SER A 217 8.31 -11.07 -13.27
C SER A 217 9.25 -10.81 -14.45
N ASP A 218 9.29 -9.63 -15.09
CA ASP A 218 10.17 -9.40 -16.27
C ASP A 218 10.97 -8.08 -16.33
N ASN A 219 10.93 -7.24 -15.29
CA ASN A 219 11.99 -6.25 -15.05
C ASN A 219 12.31 -6.22 -13.56
N ASN A 220 13.50 -6.71 -13.22
CA ASN A 220 13.95 -6.95 -11.85
C ASN A 220 14.36 -5.65 -11.15
N SER A 221 13.42 -4.70 -11.05
CA SER A 221 13.53 -3.49 -10.23
C SER A 221 12.35 -3.45 -9.26
N SER A 222 12.35 -4.37 -8.31
CA SER A 222 11.57 -4.20 -7.08
C SER A 222 12.10 -2.95 -6.38
N TYR A 223 11.25 -2.11 -5.80
CA TYR A 223 11.68 -0.96 -5.01
C TYR A 223 10.87 -0.89 -3.71
N TYR A 224 11.50 -0.38 -2.66
CA TYR A 224 10.93 -0.16 -1.36
C TYR A 224 10.61 1.33 -1.17
N ILE A 225 9.40 1.66 -0.73
CA ILE A 225 9.03 3.06 -0.43
C ILE A 225 9.37 3.35 1.02
N VAL A 226 10.29 4.29 1.24
CA VAL A 226 10.79 4.72 2.54
C VAL A 226 9.65 5.21 3.43
N GLN A 227 9.51 4.60 4.60
CA GLN A 227 8.58 4.92 5.67
C GLN A 227 9.26 5.79 6.75
N PRO A 228 8.48 6.44 7.63
CA PRO A 228 9.04 7.24 8.72
C PRO A 228 9.91 6.39 9.67
N GLY A 229 11.20 6.73 9.73
CA GLY A 229 12.17 6.07 10.61
C GLY A 229 13.08 5.07 9.91
N ASP A 230 12.81 4.74 8.64
CA ASP A 230 13.60 3.74 7.92
C ASP A 230 15.04 4.15 7.65
N THR A 231 15.89 3.13 7.68
CA THR A 231 17.28 3.17 7.21
C THR A 231 17.51 2.15 6.10
N PHE A 232 18.52 2.36 5.25
CA PHE A 232 18.91 1.37 4.23
C PHE A 232 19.18 -0.02 4.84
N TRP A 233 19.66 -0.10 6.09
CA TRP A 233 19.91 -1.36 6.78
C TRP A 233 18.62 -2.10 7.13
N GLU A 234 17.61 -1.40 7.69
CA GLU A 234 16.30 -1.99 8.00
C GLU A 234 15.55 -2.41 6.73
N ILE A 235 15.68 -1.60 5.68
CA ILE A 235 15.14 -1.94 4.35
C ILE A 235 15.83 -3.20 3.83
N ALA A 236 17.17 -3.26 3.83
CA ALA A 236 17.90 -4.44 3.37
C ALA A 236 17.50 -5.70 4.15
N ASN A 237 17.45 -5.59 5.49
CA ASN A 237 17.14 -6.70 6.37
C ASN A 237 15.68 -7.17 6.24
N SER A 238 14.71 -6.25 6.14
CA SER A 238 13.30 -6.59 5.95
C SER A 238 13.01 -7.23 4.60
N GLN A 239 13.75 -6.81 3.56
CA GLN A 239 13.60 -7.31 2.20
C GLN A 239 14.49 -8.53 1.89
N GLY A 240 15.28 -9.00 2.87
CA GLY A 240 16.14 -10.17 2.72
C GLY A 240 17.27 -9.99 1.69
N VAL A 241 17.73 -8.75 1.49
CA VAL A 241 18.80 -8.40 0.53
C VAL A 241 20.03 -7.87 1.27
N SER A 242 21.21 -7.95 0.65
CA SER A 242 22.42 -7.41 1.31
C SER A 242 22.44 -5.88 1.26
N LEU A 243 22.82 -5.24 2.37
CA LEU A 243 22.94 -3.79 2.46
C LEU A 243 23.90 -3.23 1.40
N ASP A 244 25.03 -3.90 1.17
CA ASP A 244 26.01 -3.48 0.16
C ASP A 244 25.40 -3.48 -1.25
N LYS A 245 24.60 -4.51 -1.58
CA LYS A 245 23.95 -4.59 -2.89
C LYS A 245 22.84 -3.55 -3.03
N LEU A 246 22.14 -3.27 -1.93
CA LEU A 246 21.13 -2.24 -1.86
C LEU A 246 21.73 -0.84 -2.05
N LEU A 247 22.84 -0.53 -1.38
CA LEU A 247 23.52 0.76 -1.52
C LEU A 247 24.17 0.94 -2.90
N GLU A 248 24.74 -0.13 -3.48
CA GLU A 248 25.29 -0.10 -4.84
C GLU A 248 24.21 0.27 -5.87
N LEU A 249 23.02 -0.32 -5.74
CA LEU A 249 21.88 -0.10 -6.64
C LEU A 249 21.24 1.30 -6.46
N ASN A 250 21.48 1.96 -5.33
CA ASN A 250 20.95 3.28 -4.98
C ASN A 250 22.08 4.29 -4.74
N SER A 251 23.16 4.19 -5.52
CA SER A 251 24.39 4.98 -5.35
C SER A 251 24.21 6.49 -5.57
N ASP A 252 23.09 6.90 -6.14
CA ASP A 252 22.63 8.28 -6.30
C ASP A 252 21.94 8.86 -5.06
N ILE A 253 21.58 8.01 -4.08
CA ILE A 253 20.95 8.39 -2.82
C ILE A 253 22.01 8.43 -1.71
N ALA A 254 22.28 9.63 -1.17
CA ALA A 254 23.14 9.74 0.00
C ALA A 254 22.46 9.07 1.23
N PRO A 255 23.11 8.15 1.97
CA PRO A 255 22.48 7.38 3.04
C PRO A 255 21.85 8.22 4.16
N LYS A 256 22.34 9.44 4.38
CA LYS A 256 21.81 10.41 5.37
C LYS A 256 20.63 11.25 4.87
N ARG A 257 20.12 10.99 3.65
CA ARG A 257 19.06 11.77 2.99
C ARG A 257 17.84 10.93 2.63
N LEU A 258 17.64 9.80 3.32
CA LEU A 258 16.40 9.03 3.19
C LEU A 258 15.20 9.90 3.60
N GLN A 259 14.25 10.07 2.68
CA GLN A 259 13.03 10.83 2.92
C GLN A 259 11.83 9.91 2.74
N VAL A 260 10.82 10.09 3.59
CA VAL A 260 9.56 9.35 3.50
C VAL A 260 8.95 9.52 2.11
N GLY A 261 8.53 8.42 1.51
CA GLY A 261 8.00 8.37 0.14
C GLY A 261 9.06 8.19 -0.95
N MET A 262 10.36 8.22 -0.62
CA MET A 262 11.43 7.97 -1.58
C MET A 262 11.49 6.49 -1.96
N LYS A 263 11.75 6.20 -3.24
CA LYS A 263 11.93 4.83 -3.73
C LYS A 263 13.39 4.40 -3.54
N VAL A 264 13.58 3.25 -2.90
CA VAL A 264 14.86 2.56 -2.73
C VAL A 264 14.81 1.28 -3.57
N ASN A 265 15.57 1.22 -4.65
CA ASN A 265 15.62 0.09 -5.55
C ASN A 265 16.17 -1.15 -4.81
N LEU A 266 15.41 -2.24 -4.80
CA LEU A 266 15.79 -3.53 -4.26
C LEU A 266 16.43 -4.38 -5.37
N PRO A 267 17.55 -5.07 -5.10
CA PRO A 267 18.10 -6.02 -6.04
C PRO A 267 17.13 -7.19 -6.20
N GLY A 268 16.92 -7.57 -7.45
CA GLY A 268 16.11 -8.71 -7.82
C GLY A 268 16.47 -10.01 -7.12
N SER A 269 15.46 -10.79 -6.75
CA SER A 269 15.60 -12.00 -5.93
C SER A 269 16.53 -13.03 -6.60
N SER A 270 17.79 -13.06 -6.18
CA SER A 270 18.66 -14.21 -6.30
C SER A 270 18.96 -14.70 -4.90
N ASN A 271 18.63 -15.97 -4.64
CA ASN A 271 18.96 -16.71 -3.42
C ASN A 271 20.44 -16.52 -3.04
N GLY A 272 20.72 -15.50 -2.24
CA GLY A 272 21.94 -15.33 -1.49
C GLY A 272 21.58 -15.55 -0.03
N THR A 273 21.92 -16.72 0.50
CA THR A 273 21.91 -16.94 1.95
C THR A 273 22.69 -15.83 2.64
N PRO A 274 22.23 -15.30 3.80
CA PRO A 274 23.04 -14.41 4.61
C PRO A 274 24.32 -15.16 5.01
N ASN A 275 25.46 -14.76 4.45
CA ASN A 275 26.76 -15.21 4.95
C ASN A 275 26.98 -14.50 6.29
N ASN A 276 26.50 -15.16 7.35
CA ASN A 276 26.95 -14.94 8.70
C ASN A 276 28.43 -15.34 8.78
N PRO A 277 29.37 -14.46 9.18
CA PRO A 277 30.68 -14.94 9.62
C PRO A 277 30.44 -15.81 10.86
N ASP A 278 30.74 -17.10 10.75
CA ASP A 278 30.89 -18.01 11.88
C ASP A 278 31.64 -17.31 13.02
N HIS A 279 31.13 -17.39 14.25
CA HIS A 279 31.95 -17.74 15.41
C HIS A 279 31.10 -18.33 16.53
N ASN A 280 31.33 -19.62 16.77
CA ASN A 280 31.13 -20.27 18.05
C ASN A 280 32.05 -19.60 19.09
N GLY A 281 31.47 -19.13 20.19
CA GLY A 281 32.23 -18.65 21.34
C GLY A 281 31.35 -18.48 22.57
N ASN A 282 31.22 -19.54 23.37
CA ASN A 282 30.89 -19.40 24.79
C ASN A 282 32.01 -18.56 25.44
N LEU A 283 31.70 -17.43 26.09
CA LEU A 283 32.62 -16.76 27.03
C LEU A 283 31.91 -15.66 27.84
N ASP A 284 32.01 -15.77 29.16
CA ASP A 284 31.86 -14.72 30.15
C ASP A 284 32.67 -13.46 29.79
N SER A 285 32.14 -12.28 30.16
CA SER A 285 32.69 -10.90 30.10
C SER A 285 32.20 -9.99 28.96
N ASN A 286 32.12 -8.68 29.26
CA ASN A 286 31.74 -7.61 28.34
C ASN A 286 32.57 -7.70 27.05
N VAL A 287 31.90 -7.66 25.90
CA VAL A 287 32.53 -7.84 24.60
C VAL A 287 32.87 -6.48 24.00
N SER A 288 34.13 -6.27 23.59
CA SER A 288 34.51 -5.07 22.81
C SER A 288 34.11 -5.27 21.34
N TYR A 289 33.50 -4.24 20.75
CA TYR A 289 33.02 -4.24 19.38
C TYR A 289 33.54 -3.00 18.64
N THR A 290 34.24 -3.19 17.51
CA THR A 290 34.69 -2.07 16.68
C THR A 290 33.62 -1.70 15.65
N ILE A 291 33.17 -0.44 15.69
CA ILE A 291 32.18 0.11 14.76
C ILE A 291 32.72 0.02 13.32
N LYS A 292 31.94 -0.60 12.46
CA LYS A 292 32.13 -0.77 11.02
C LYS A 292 31.26 0.22 10.25
N PRO A 293 31.56 0.46 8.96
CA PRO A 293 30.70 1.27 8.12
C PRO A 293 29.26 0.75 8.11
N GLY A 294 28.30 1.62 8.44
CA GLY A 294 26.88 1.28 8.44
C GLY A 294 26.32 0.75 9.76
N ASP A 295 27.14 0.60 10.80
CA ASP A 295 26.66 0.15 12.10
C ASP A 295 25.76 1.18 12.80
N THR A 296 24.81 0.66 13.59
CA THR A 296 23.99 1.42 14.53
C THR A 296 24.01 0.70 15.89
N PHE A 297 23.78 1.42 16.99
CA PHE A 297 23.68 0.76 18.31
C PHE A 297 22.52 -0.25 18.36
N TRP A 298 21.44 0.00 17.60
CA TRP A 298 20.36 -0.97 17.43
C TRP A 298 20.81 -2.25 16.71
N GLY A 299 21.48 -2.10 15.56
CA GLY A 299 21.99 -3.23 14.78
C GLY A 299 23.06 -4.02 15.53
N ILE A 300 23.91 -3.33 16.29
CA ILE A 300 24.89 -3.98 17.17
C ILE A 300 24.18 -4.72 18.31
N ALA A 301 23.28 -4.08 19.06
CA ALA A 301 22.58 -4.73 20.17
C ALA A 301 21.80 -5.99 19.74
N SER A 302 21.15 -5.96 18.58
CA SER A 302 20.41 -7.12 18.04
C SER A 302 21.27 -8.36 17.77
N GLN A 303 22.59 -8.20 17.64
CA GLN A 303 23.53 -9.31 17.45
C GLN A 303 23.80 -10.08 18.75
N TYR A 304 23.42 -9.50 19.90
CA TYR A 304 23.72 -10.05 21.22
C TYR A 304 22.44 -10.35 22.00
N SER A 305 22.20 -11.64 22.27
CA SER A 305 21.01 -12.09 22.99
C SER A 305 20.92 -11.46 24.39
N GLY A 306 19.79 -10.81 24.68
CA GLY A 306 19.51 -10.20 25.98
C GLY A 306 20.14 -8.82 26.22
N VAL A 307 20.71 -8.19 25.19
CA VAL A 307 21.28 -6.84 25.24
C VAL A 307 20.30 -5.84 24.62
N THR A 308 19.91 -4.81 25.36
CA THR A 308 19.07 -3.73 24.85
C THR A 308 19.91 -2.56 24.33
N VAL A 309 19.33 -1.73 23.46
CA VAL A 309 19.98 -0.50 22.96
C VAL A 309 20.30 0.46 24.10
N GLU A 310 19.39 0.59 25.06
CA GLU A 310 19.59 1.41 26.26
C GLU A 310 20.78 0.90 27.10
N GLU A 311 20.95 -0.41 27.25
CA GLU A 311 22.11 -0.99 27.94
C GLU A 311 23.42 -0.74 27.19
N LEU A 312 23.38 -0.79 25.85
CA LEU A 312 24.53 -0.49 25.00
C LEU A 312 24.89 1.01 25.03
N GLU A 313 23.90 1.90 25.03
CA GLU A 313 24.09 3.36 25.21
C GLU A 313 24.68 3.69 26.58
N ASN A 314 24.12 3.08 27.63
CA ASN A 314 24.59 3.28 29.00
C ASN A 314 26.02 2.78 29.20
N ALA A 315 26.40 1.67 28.56
CA ALA A 315 27.77 1.16 28.58
C ALA A 315 28.76 2.04 27.80
N ASN A 316 28.27 2.90 26.90
CA ASN A 316 29.06 3.73 25.98
C ASN A 316 28.65 5.20 26.03
N SER A 317 28.37 5.73 27.23
CA SER A 317 27.75 7.04 27.44
C SER A 317 28.53 8.25 26.89
N SER A 318 29.79 8.07 26.49
CA SER A 318 30.62 9.10 25.84
C SER A 318 30.52 9.12 24.31
N ILE A 319 29.78 8.16 23.72
CA ILE A 319 29.59 8.02 22.29
C ILE A 319 28.17 8.48 21.97
N ASP A 320 28.05 9.37 20.99
CA ASP A 320 26.74 9.75 20.46
C ASP A 320 26.20 8.59 19.60
N PRO A 321 25.08 7.95 19.98
CA PRO A 321 24.51 6.82 19.25
C PRO A 321 24.08 7.19 17.81
N TYR A 322 23.98 8.48 17.49
CA TYR A 322 23.64 8.99 16.16
C TYR A 322 24.86 9.48 15.34
N ASP A 323 26.08 9.50 15.92
CA ASP A 323 27.34 9.85 15.24
C ASP A 323 28.43 8.78 15.47
N LEU A 324 28.11 7.53 15.10
CA LEU A 324 29.03 6.41 15.22
C LEU A 324 30.19 6.51 14.22
N ARG A 325 31.39 6.75 14.73
CA ARG A 325 32.60 6.86 13.92
C ARG A 325 33.21 5.48 13.68
N VAL A 326 33.33 5.10 12.41
CA VAL A 326 34.00 3.86 11.98
C VAL A 326 35.39 3.75 12.61
N GLY A 327 35.69 2.57 13.15
CA GLY A 327 36.92 2.27 13.87
C GLY A 327 36.87 2.57 15.37
N THR A 328 35.78 3.16 15.88
CA THR A 328 35.58 3.39 17.32
C THR A 328 35.19 2.07 18.00
N GLU A 329 35.88 1.74 19.10
CA GLU A 329 35.51 0.58 19.93
C GLU A 329 34.43 0.95 20.94
N ILE A 330 33.44 0.07 21.08
CA ILE A 330 32.34 0.17 22.03
C ILE A 330 32.24 -1.11 22.87
N VAL A 331 31.66 -1.00 24.06
CA VAL A 331 31.47 -2.10 25.00
C VAL A 331 30.05 -2.63 24.91
N VAL A 332 29.88 -3.93 24.63
CA VAL A 332 28.59 -4.60 24.64
C VAL A 332 28.40 -5.35 25.97
N PRO A 333 27.44 -4.95 26.83
CA PRO A 333 27.21 -5.59 28.12
C PRO A 333 26.41 -6.89 27.96
N THR A 334 26.82 -8.00 28.58
CA THR A 334 26.07 -9.28 28.57
C THR A 334 25.45 -9.56 29.94
N LYS A 335 24.18 -10.01 29.98
CA LYS A 335 23.50 -10.40 31.23
C LYS A 335 23.77 -11.86 31.59
N THR A 336 24.19 -12.12 32.83
CA THR A 336 24.21 -13.46 33.43
C THR A 336 22.78 -13.94 33.70
N SER A 337 22.39 -15.05 33.08
CA SER A 337 21.16 -15.79 33.42
C SER A 337 21.28 -16.36 34.83
N ASN A 338 20.72 -15.66 35.82
CA ASN A 338 20.28 -16.31 37.06
C ASN A 338 18.76 -16.43 37.00
N ASP A 339 18.31 -17.52 36.39
CA ASP A 339 16.94 -18.00 36.47
C ASP A 339 16.74 -18.66 37.83
N ASN A 340 15.83 -18.12 38.64
CA ASN A 340 15.26 -18.82 39.79
C ASN A 340 13.77 -18.51 39.81
N GLY A 341 12.97 -19.57 39.75
CA GLY A 341 11.53 -19.53 39.54
C GLY A 341 10.78 -18.61 40.50
N SER A 342 9.76 -17.95 39.97
CA SER A 342 8.77 -17.20 40.75
C SER A 342 7.37 -17.53 40.25
N GLN A 343 6.44 -17.56 41.20
CA GLN A 343 5.02 -17.88 41.03
C GLN A 343 4.38 -17.07 39.90
N GLU A 344 3.39 -17.66 39.22
CA GLU A 344 2.63 -16.99 38.17
C GLU A 344 1.90 -15.77 38.75
N GLU A 345 2.40 -14.58 38.44
CA GLU A 345 1.80 -13.33 38.87
C GLU A 345 0.63 -12.99 37.92
N LEU A 346 -0.59 -13.08 38.42
CA LEU A 346 -1.81 -12.74 37.69
C LEU A 346 -2.20 -11.29 37.99
N GLY A 347 -2.85 -10.63 37.03
CA GLY A 347 -3.43 -9.30 37.22
C GLY A 347 -4.82 -9.23 36.63
N THR A 348 -5.72 -8.49 37.27
CA THR A 348 -7.11 -8.29 36.83
C THR A 348 -7.31 -6.86 36.33
N ALA A 349 -8.01 -6.70 35.21
CA ALA A 349 -8.35 -5.39 34.68
C ALA A 349 -9.40 -4.67 35.55
N SER A 350 -9.08 -3.46 36.03
CA SER A 350 -9.98 -2.62 36.84
C SER A 350 -10.87 -1.68 36.01
N GLY A 351 -10.87 -1.85 34.69
CA GLY A 351 -11.61 -1.10 33.68
C GLY A 351 -11.27 -1.61 32.29
N ASN A 352 -11.74 -0.95 31.22
CA ASN A 352 -11.34 -1.35 29.85
C ASN A 352 -9.90 -0.87 29.56
N VAL A 353 -8.99 -1.80 29.26
CA VAL A 353 -7.54 -1.54 29.11
C VAL A 353 -7.06 -1.90 27.72
N TRP A 354 -6.40 -0.98 27.03
CA TRP A 354 -5.79 -1.27 25.74
C TRP A 354 -4.54 -2.15 25.89
N ILE A 355 -4.44 -3.17 25.04
CA ILE A 355 -3.25 -3.99 24.81
C ILE A 355 -2.43 -3.31 23.72
N HIS A 356 -1.15 -3.08 23.99
CA HIS A 356 -0.22 -2.44 23.08
C HIS A 356 0.86 -3.42 22.60
N LEU A 357 1.28 -3.31 21.35
CA LEU A 357 2.37 -4.10 20.75
C LEU A 357 3.74 -3.74 21.36
N THR A 358 3.89 -2.48 21.77
CA THR A 358 5.11 -1.89 22.34
C THR A 358 4.81 -1.21 23.68
N PRO A 359 5.77 -1.16 24.62
CA PRO A 359 5.56 -0.59 25.95
C PRO A 359 5.61 0.95 25.96
N ASP A 360 5.18 1.63 24.90
CA ASP A 360 5.31 3.09 24.74
C ASP A 360 3.98 3.84 24.84
N PHE A 361 2.89 3.15 25.20
CA PHE A 361 1.56 3.71 25.50
C PHE A 361 0.94 4.59 24.40
N LYS A 362 1.38 4.41 23.14
CA LYS A 362 0.86 5.18 21.99
C LYS A 362 -0.43 4.57 21.44
N SER A 363 -1.32 5.41 20.92
CA SER A 363 -2.52 4.94 20.21
C SER A 363 -2.16 4.05 19.02
N SER A 364 -1.08 4.37 18.31
CA SER A 364 -0.56 3.62 17.16
C SER A 364 -0.07 2.20 17.51
N SER A 365 0.19 1.90 18.78
CA SER A 365 0.60 0.56 19.21
C SER A 365 -0.56 -0.29 19.71
N ARG A 366 -1.80 0.20 19.73
CA ARG A 366 -2.96 -0.55 20.21
C ARG A 366 -3.31 -1.69 19.26
N ILE A 367 -3.37 -2.89 19.80
CA ILE A 367 -3.63 -4.13 19.05
C ILE A 367 -4.83 -4.90 19.60
N GLY A 368 -5.29 -4.57 20.81
CA GLY A 368 -6.42 -5.24 21.46
C GLY A 368 -6.93 -4.47 22.67
N LEU A 369 -8.00 -4.96 23.28
CA LEU A 369 -8.62 -4.36 24.46
C LEU A 369 -9.01 -5.49 25.43
N LEU A 370 -8.68 -5.32 26.70
CA LEU A 370 -9.20 -6.11 27.82
C LEU A 370 -10.40 -5.38 28.42
N TYR A 371 -11.41 -6.14 28.84
CA TYR A 371 -12.58 -5.60 29.52
C TYR A 371 -12.43 -5.70 31.04
N GLU A 372 -13.16 -4.85 31.77
CA GLU A 372 -13.18 -4.86 33.24
C GLU A 372 -13.47 -6.27 33.79
N GLY A 373 -12.62 -6.74 34.70
CA GLY A 373 -12.69 -8.06 35.32
C GLY A 373 -11.95 -9.18 34.58
N GLU A 374 -11.38 -8.93 33.40
CA GLU A 374 -10.55 -9.93 32.71
C GLU A 374 -9.19 -10.12 33.38
N GLU A 375 -8.77 -11.37 33.55
CA GLU A 375 -7.49 -11.75 34.13
C GLU A 375 -6.42 -11.95 33.05
N VAL A 376 -5.20 -11.50 33.34
CA VAL A 376 -4.04 -11.67 32.47
C VAL A 376 -2.82 -12.15 33.24
N LYS A 377 -2.03 -13.01 32.59
CA LYS A 377 -0.75 -13.49 33.13
C LYS A 377 0.36 -12.48 32.84
N ILE A 378 0.98 -11.97 33.89
CA ILE A 378 2.09 -11.03 33.81
C ILE A 378 3.38 -11.83 33.65
N ILE A 379 4.12 -11.57 32.57
CA ILE A 379 5.36 -12.27 32.22
C ILE A 379 6.58 -11.34 32.19
N GLY A 380 6.40 -10.08 32.59
CA GLY A 380 7.46 -9.09 32.64
C GLY A 380 6.88 -7.68 32.77
N GLU A 381 7.76 -6.67 32.84
CA GLU A 381 7.36 -5.28 33.01
C GLU A 381 8.30 -4.35 32.24
N ALA A 382 7.77 -3.30 31.62
CA ALA A 382 8.56 -2.26 30.94
C ALA A 382 7.75 -0.96 30.88
N ASN A 383 8.39 0.20 31.10
CA ASN A 383 7.78 1.54 30.95
C ASN A 383 6.39 1.71 31.58
N ASN A 384 6.23 1.35 32.87
CA ASN A 384 4.94 1.39 33.58
C ASN A 384 3.82 0.55 32.95
N MET A 385 4.18 -0.47 32.18
CA MET A 385 3.29 -1.48 31.62
C MET A 385 3.69 -2.88 32.11
N TYR A 386 2.70 -3.75 32.24
CA TYR A 386 2.89 -5.20 32.38
C TYR A 386 2.98 -5.82 30.99
N LYS A 387 3.98 -6.67 30.77
CA LYS A 387 4.06 -7.54 29.59
C LYS A 387 3.17 -8.75 29.84
N ILE A 388 2.30 -9.03 28.88
CA ILE A 388 1.44 -10.21 28.82
C ILE A 388 1.78 -10.98 27.54
N LYS A 389 1.19 -12.17 27.37
CA LYS A 389 1.44 -13.01 26.17
C LYS A 389 1.22 -12.24 24.86
N ASP A 390 0.16 -11.44 24.83
CA ASP A 390 -0.33 -10.80 23.61
C ASP A 390 0.14 -9.34 23.46
N GLY A 391 0.99 -8.82 24.36
CA GLY A 391 1.50 -7.46 24.28
C GLY A 391 1.79 -6.83 25.64
N TYR A 392 1.46 -5.55 25.79
CA TYR A 392 1.68 -4.76 26.99
C TYR A 392 0.38 -4.09 27.44
N VAL A 393 0.12 -4.06 28.75
CA VAL A 393 -1.05 -3.41 29.35
C VAL A 393 -0.62 -2.44 30.46
N SER A 394 -1.38 -1.37 30.66
CA SER A 394 -1.06 -0.37 31.67
C SER A 394 -1.06 -0.94 33.09
N LYS A 395 -0.01 -0.70 33.88
CA LYS A 395 -0.04 -1.05 35.31
C LYS A 395 -1.10 -0.27 36.09
N TYR A 396 -1.48 0.91 35.61
CA TYR A 396 -2.47 1.77 36.26
C TYR A 396 -3.89 1.19 36.24
N TYR A 397 -4.16 0.25 35.31
CA TYR A 397 -5.48 -0.34 35.13
C TYR A 397 -5.48 -1.86 35.38
N ILE A 398 -4.41 -2.39 35.95
CA ILE A 398 -4.29 -3.81 36.31
C ILE A 398 -4.00 -3.90 37.82
N THR A 399 -4.91 -4.54 38.56
CA THR A 399 -4.72 -4.87 39.98
C THR A 399 -4.15 -6.28 40.11
N LYS A 400 -2.99 -6.41 40.75
CA LYS A 400 -2.35 -7.70 41.08
C LYS A 400 -3.00 -8.37 42.30
#